data_AF-A0A2I8F3Z0-F1
#
_entry.id   AF-A0A2I8F3Z0-F1
#
_cell.length_a   1.000
_cell.length_b   1.000
_cell.length_c   1.000
_cell.angle_alpha   90.00
_cell.angle_beta   90.00
_cell.angle_gamma   90.00
#
_symmetry.space_group_name_H-M   'P 1'
#
loop_
_entity.id
_entity.type
_entity.pdbx_description
1 polymer ?
#
loop_
_entity_poly.entity_id
_entity_poly.type
_entity_poly.pdbx_seq_one_letter_code
_entity_poly.pdbx_strand_id
1 'polypeptide(L)'
;MAVTTGQIRVEKQTVAEEGYVYVLGVKDIDLPVSKIGRTTRDPAVRCAEINQSSTGDFIWEVTHQIAVSDCRKLELLVHEKLSPLRQKRREFFNIYPDAAIRAIESILASASDLRMVTLNEIRMEDPRVSERTIVPRRQITRSGKDTIYAHLLDGFTELLNVKGRPFGQLNKPTFGISDGHEGVQWNLKIRPDDQTARVGVNLEGLAYRGWPIAALIKSELGTPVLPRLVPQLRDRQNITLRFARDAWQATARPSILEENLGGREFHLPELTGDLWHTILTEALGCLNKERNYLGRARQTVTLVRKAGLEPESRIMEVSPHLTIWTPVDPSRDSVDELSSAIERLLPIHDWASKASGA
;
A
#
# COMPACT_ATOMS: atom_id res chain seq x y z
N MET A 1 13.08 -45.64 -50.73
CA MET A 1 13.78 -44.44 -50.23
C MET A 1 12.88 -43.77 -49.21
N ALA A 2 13.32 -43.65 -47.96
CA ALA A 2 12.63 -42.88 -46.92
C ALA A 2 13.67 -42.01 -46.23
N VAL A 3 13.51 -40.69 -46.32
CA VAL A 3 14.42 -39.72 -45.69
C VAL A 3 13.78 -39.26 -44.40
N THR A 4 14.28 -39.77 -43.27
CA THR A 4 13.82 -39.36 -41.94
C THR A 4 14.62 -38.15 -41.48
N THR A 5 14.07 -36.95 -41.66
CA THR A 5 14.73 -35.71 -41.25
C THR A 5 14.63 -35.52 -39.74
N GLY A 6 15.64 -35.99 -39.00
CA GLY A 6 15.74 -35.77 -37.56
C GLY A 6 16.01 -34.29 -37.24
N GLN A 7 15.05 -33.62 -36.59
CA GLN A 7 15.31 -32.30 -36.00
C GLN A 7 16.16 -32.45 -34.74
N ILE A 8 17.46 -32.15 -34.86
CA ILE A 8 18.35 -32.01 -33.71
C ILE A 8 17.91 -30.79 -32.92
N ARG A 9 17.29 -31.01 -31.76
CA ARG A 9 16.92 -29.95 -30.83
C ARG A 9 18.18 -29.52 -30.08
N VAL A 10 18.85 -28.48 -30.59
CA VAL A 10 20.02 -27.89 -29.92
C VAL A 10 19.59 -27.33 -28.57
N GLU A 11 19.96 -28.03 -27.48
CA GLU A 11 19.83 -27.48 -26.14
C GLU A 11 20.73 -26.26 -26.03
N LYS A 12 20.12 -25.11 -25.75
CA LYS A 12 20.80 -23.83 -25.69
C LYS A 12 21.57 -23.76 -24.38
N GLN A 13 22.81 -24.26 -24.39
CA GLN A 13 23.71 -24.27 -23.24
C GLN A 13 23.82 -22.84 -22.68
N THR A 14 23.17 -22.61 -21.54
CA THR A 14 23.16 -21.30 -20.89
C THR A 14 24.51 -21.08 -20.24
N VAL A 15 25.28 -20.14 -20.78
CA VAL A 15 26.51 -19.63 -20.16
C VAL A 15 26.17 -19.12 -18.76
N ALA A 16 26.98 -19.49 -17.77
CA ALA A 16 26.80 -19.06 -16.38
C ALA A 16 26.85 -17.53 -16.30
N GLU A 17 25.83 -16.92 -15.69
CA GLU A 17 25.66 -15.47 -15.62
C GLU A 17 26.12 -14.98 -14.23
N GLU A 18 27.43 -14.76 -14.05
CA GLU A 18 27.98 -14.23 -12.80
C GLU A 18 27.33 -12.89 -12.44
N GLY A 19 27.03 -12.70 -11.15
CA GLY A 19 26.33 -11.49 -10.70
C GLY A 19 25.76 -11.64 -9.30
N TYR A 20 24.74 -10.84 -9.01
CA TYR A 20 24.14 -10.74 -7.69
C TYR A 20 22.73 -11.31 -7.64
N VAL A 21 22.41 -12.00 -6.54
CA VAL A 21 21.03 -12.14 -6.05
C VAL A 21 20.88 -11.17 -4.88
N TYR A 22 19.83 -10.34 -4.91
CA TYR A 22 19.56 -9.32 -3.90
C TYR A 22 18.19 -9.51 -3.26
N VAL A 23 18.08 -8.98 -2.04
CA VAL A 23 16.84 -8.78 -1.31
C VAL A 23 16.66 -7.29 -1.12
N LEU A 24 15.58 -6.75 -1.65
CA LEU A 24 15.15 -5.39 -1.34
C LEU A 24 14.06 -5.43 -0.26
N GLY A 25 14.29 -4.69 0.81
CA GLY A 25 13.27 -4.33 1.79
C GLY A 25 12.60 -3.02 1.42
N VAL A 26 11.50 -2.72 2.12
CA VAL A 26 10.88 -1.40 2.07
C VAL A 26 11.80 -0.43 2.79
N LYS A 27 12.24 0.61 2.09
CA LYS A 27 13.11 1.64 2.66
C LYS A 27 12.36 2.34 3.81
N ASP A 28 13.08 2.56 4.90
CA ASP A 28 12.60 3.26 6.09
C ASP A 28 11.43 2.57 6.85
N ILE A 29 11.01 1.33 6.50
CA ILE A 29 9.94 0.59 7.22
C ILE A 29 10.24 -0.92 7.24
N ASP A 30 10.30 -1.54 8.43
CA ASP A 30 10.41 -3.00 8.55
C ASP A 30 9.05 -3.68 8.33
N LEU A 31 8.92 -4.40 7.21
CA LEU A 31 7.70 -5.10 6.82
C LEU A 31 8.00 -6.56 6.43
N PRO A 32 7.04 -7.48 6.62
CA PRO A 32 7.12 -8.86 6.15
C PRO A 32 6.93 -8.96 4.62
N VAL A 33 7.54 -8.05 3.86
CA VAL A 33 7.54 -8.06 2.39
C VAL A 33 8.94 -7.76 1.87
N SER A 34 9.42 -8.63 0.97
CA SER A 34 10.71 -8.48 0.31
C SER A 34 10.55 -8.61 -1.20
N LYS A 35 11.28 -7.81 -1.98
CA LYS A 35 11.52 -8.10 -3.39
C LYS A 35 12.81 -8.90 -3.52
N ILE A 36 12.75 -10.10 -4.07
CA ILE A 36 13.94 -10.90 -4.36
C ILE A 36 14.16 -10.88 -5.88
N GLY A 37 15.40 -10.68 -6.31
CA GLY A 37 15.73 -10.60 -7.73
C GLY A 37 17.23 -10.67 -7.99
N ARG A 38 17.61 -10.50 -9.25
CA ARG A 38 19.00 -10.63 -9.72
C ARG A 38 19.47 -9.46 -10.58
N THR A 39 20.80 -9.32 -10.72
CA THR A 39 21.46 -8.37 -11.62
C THR A 39 22.93 -8.75 -11.84
N THR A 40 23.46 -8.54 -13.04
CA THR A 40 24.91 -8.62 -13.32
C THR A 40 25.67 -7.35 -12.92
N ARG A 41 24.95 -6.23 -12.77
CA ARG A 41 25.46 -4.92 -12.33
C ARG A 41 25.25 -4.74 -10.83
N ASP A 42 25.86 -3.70 -10.24
CA ASP A 42 25.69 -3.35 -8.82
C ASP A 42 24.20 -3.33 -8.38
N PRO A 43 23.81 -4.06 -7.31
CA PRO A 43 22.44 -4.06 -6.82
C PRO A 43 21.89 -2.70 -6.42
N ALA A 44 22.73 -1.75 -5.97
CA ALA A 44 22.29 -0.39 -5.68
C ALA A 44 21.88 0.36 -6.96
N VAL A 45 22.61 0.17 -8.06
CA VAL A 45 22.23 0.70 -9.39
C VAL A 45 20.92 0.05 -9.85
N ARG A 46 20.79 -1.28 -9.71
CA ARG A 46 19.54 -1.98 -10.08
C ARG A 46 18.36 -1.54 -9.20
N CYS A 47 18.58 -1.30 -7.92
CA CYS A 47 17.57 -0.78 -6.99
C CYS A 47 17.13 0.64 -7.38
N ALA A 48 18.08 1.51 -7.77
CA ALA A 48 17.77 2.84 -8.27
C ALA A 48 16.94 2.78 -9.57
N GLU A 49 17.27 1.89 -10.52
CA GLU A 49 16.44 1.66 -11.70
C GLU A 49 15.05 1.13 -11.37
N ILE A 50 14.94 0.18 -10.43
CA ILE A 50 13.65 -0.34 -9.99
C ILE A 50 12.83 0.81 -9.39
N ASN A 51 13.41 1.66 -8.55
CA ASN A 51 12.73 2.84 -8.00
C ASN A 51 12.39 3.91 -9.07
N GLN A 52 13.17 4.03 -10.16
CA GLN A 52 12.89 4.95 -11.28
C GLN A 52 11.84 4.43 -12.27
N SER A 53 11.77 3.11 -12.48
CA SER A 53 10.92 2.47 -13.49
C SER A 53 9.67 1.80 -12.92
N SER A 54 9.63 1.56 -11.61
CA SER A 54 8.45 1.07 -10.91
C SER A 54 7.32 2.08 -10.97
N THR A 55 6.18 1.61 -11.46
CA THR A 55 4.87 2.20 -11.17
C THR A 55 4.26 1.60 -9.87
N GLY A 56 5.03 0.80 -9.12
CA GLY A 56 4.72 0.24 -7.78
C GLY A 56 5.87 -0.57 -7.11
N ASP A 57 5.87 -0.82 -5.79
CA ASP A 57 4.78 -0.60 -4.82
C ASP A 57 5.19 0.17 -3.53
N PHE A 58 6.49 0.33 -3.27
CA PHE A 58 7.17 0.99 -2.13
C PHE A 58 8.47 1.64 -2.64
N ILE A 59 9.16 2.51 -1.87
CA ILE A 59 10.58 2.80 -2.15
C ILE A 59 11.39 1.61 -1.66
N TRP A 60 12.20 1.03 -2.53
CA TRP A 60 13.03 -0.12 -2.19
C TRP A 60 14.44 0.34 -1.79
N GLU A 61 15.06 -0.37 -0.84
CA GLU A 61 16.49 -0.31 -0.60
C GLU A 61 17.12 -1.70 -0.63
N VAL A 62 18.41 -1.79 -1.00
CA VAL A 62 19.14 -3.05 -0.95
C VAL A 62 19.42 -3.39 0.51
N THR A 63 18.61 -4.29 1.08
CA THR A 63 18.80 -4.74 2.46
C THR A 63 19.84 -5.83 2.56
N HIS A 64 19.88 -6.75 1.58
CA HIS A 64 20.90 -7.81 1.47
C HIS A 64 21.27 -8.08 0.02
N GLN A 65 22.49 -8.58 -0.21
CA GLN A 65 22.96 -9.06 -1.51
C GLN A 65 24.03 -10.13 -1.35
N ILE A 66 24.07 -11.08 -2.29
CA ILE A 66 25.14 -12.06 -2.43
C ILE A 66 25.63 -12.08 -3.88
N ALA A 67 26.95 -12.16 -4.07
CA ALA A 67 27.57 -12.32 -5.37
C ALA A 67 27.83 -13.82 -5.63
N VAL A 68 27.39 -14.34 -6.78
CA VAL A 68 27.42 -15.77 -7.10
C VAL A 68 27.80 -16.06 -8.55
N SER A 69 28.31 -17.27 -8.79
CA SER A 69 28.80 -17.74 -10.10
C SER A 69 27.71 -17.92 -11.17
N ASP A 70 26.44 -18.00 -10.78
CA ASP A 70 25.29 -17.94 -11.69
C ASP A 70 24.08 -17.33 -10.95
N CYS A 71 23.91 -16.02 -11.09
CA CYS A 71 22.84 -15.28 -10.42
C CYS A 71 21.45 -15.62 -10.97
N ARG A 72 21.38 -16.10 -12.21
CA ARG A 72 20.12 -16.51 -12.87
C ARG A 72 19.64 -17.84 -12.35
N LYS A 73 20.54 -18.83 -12.25
CA LYS A 73 20.21 -20.15 -11.71
C LYS A 73 19.82 -20.07 -10.23
N LEU A 74 20.53 -19.27 -9.43
CA LEU A 74 20.18 -19.10 -8.02
C LEU A 74 18.83 -18.39 -7.83
N GLU A 75 18.56 -17.32 -8.57
CA GLU A 75 17.28 -16.60 -8.49
C GLU A 75 16.09 -17.49 -8.84
N LEU A 76 16.21 -18.33 -9.88
CA LEU A 76 15.19 -19.34 -10.22
C LEU A 76 14.95 -20.35 -9.09
N LEU A 77 16.02 -20.92 -8.51
CA LEU A 77 15.93 -21.88 -7.40
C LEU A 77 15.29 -21.25 -6.14
N VAL A 78 15.64 -19.99 -5.85
CA VAL A 78 15.04 -19.23 -4.74
C VAL A 78 13.56 -18.95 -5.01
N HIS A 79 13.21 -18.52 -6.22
CA HIS A 79 11.83 -18.26 -6.64
C HIS A 79 10.94 -19.52 -6.63
N GLU A 80 11.50 -20.68 -6.92
CA GLU A 80 10.84 -21.98 -6.84
C GLU A 80 10.62 -22.40 -5.38
N LYS A 81 11.67 -22.44 -4.57
CA LYS A 81 11.60 -22.89 -3.16
C LYS A 81 10.80 -21.95 -2.26
N LEU A 82 10.83 -20.64 -2.53
CA LEU A 82 10.01 -19.64 -1.83
C LEU A 82 8.66 -19.37 -2.50
N SER A 83 8.26 -20.15 -3.51
CA SER A 83 6.97 -19.99 -4.20
C SER A 83 5.72 -19.98 -3.29
N PRO A 84 5.65 -20.68 -2.14
CA PRO A 84 4.49 -20.58 -1.23
C PRO A 84 4.33 -19.20 -0.59
N LEU A 85 5.43 -18.44 -0.45
CA LEU A 85 5.45 -17.09 0.09
C LEU A 85 5.34 -16.01 -1.00
N ARG A 86 5.40 -16.41 -2.28
CA ARG A 86 5.46 -15.50 -3.44
C ARG A 86 4.08 -14.93 -3.79
N GLN A 87 3.99 -13.62 -3.92
CA GLN A 87 2.80 -12.94 -4.40
C GLN A 87 2.56 -13.26 -5.89
N LYS A 88 1.31 -13.59 -6.25
CA LYS A 88 0.96 -14.06 -7.60
C LYS A 88 1.43 -13.09 -8.69
N ARG A 89 2.17 -13.62 -9.67
CA ARG A 89 2.72 -12.89 -10.85
C ARG A 89 3.68 -11.74 -10.51
N ARG A 90 4.25 -11.70 -9.30
CA ARG A 90 5.22 -10.68 -8.89
C ARG A 90 6.52 -11.33 -8.36
N GLU A 91 7.55 -10.52 -8.17
CA GLU A 91 8.82 -10.90 -7.52
C GLU A 91 8.83 -10.48 -6.04
N PHE A 92 7.65 -10.38 -5.44
CA PHE A 92 7.44 -10.03 -4.03
C PHE A 92 7.13 -11.28 -3.23
N PHE A 93 7.66 -11.34 -2.02
CA PHE A 93 7.55 -12.47 -1.11
C PHE A 93 7.09 -11.97 0.26
N ASN A 94 6.13 -12.65 0.88
CA ASN A 94 5.61 -12.35 2.20
C ASN A 94 6.58 -12.87 3.28
N ILE A 95 7.76 -12.25 3.35
CA ILE A 95 8.88 -12.62 4.22
C ILE A 95 9.71 -11.36 4.52
N TYR A 96 10.21 -11.24 5.76
CA TYR A 96 11.14 -10.19 6.15
C TYR A 96 12.49 -10.33 5.41
N PRO A 97 13.20 -9.23 5.07
CA PRO A 97 14.46 -9.30 4.35
C PRO A 97 15.52 -10.20 5.02
N ASP A 98 15.56 -10.19 6.36
CA ASP A 98 16.47 -11.01 7.17
C ASP A 98 16.15 -12.50 7.15
N ALA A 99 14.88 -12.86 7.00
CA ALA A 99 14.48 -14.26 6.81
C ALA A 99 14.69 -14.69 5.35
N ALA A 100 14.52 -13.77 4.39
CA ALA A 100 14.81 -14.02 2.98
C ALA A 100 16.30 -14.33 2.73
N ILE A 101 17.23 -13.53 3.30
CA ILE A 101 18.67 -13.78 3.09
C ILE A 101 19.12 -15.13 3.66
N ARG A 102 18.68 -15.50 4.87
CA ARG A 102 18.97 -16.81 5.47
C ARG A 102 18.43 -17.97 4.63
N ALA A 103 17.25 -17.80 4.03
CA ALA A 103 16.70 -18.80 3.11
C ALA A 103 17.55 -18.90 1.83
N ILE A 104 17.97 -17.76 1.25
CA ILE A 104 18.84 -17.73 0.06
C ILE A 104 20.19 -18.39 0.33
N GLU A 105 20.83 -18.10 1.48
CA GLU A 105 22.09 -18.72 1.90
C GLU A 105 21.95 -20.24 2.08
N SER A 106 20.86 -20.70 2.72
CA SER A 106 20.55 -22.13 2.86
C SER A 106 20.33 -22.83 1.51
N ILE A 107 19.65 -22.15 0.58
CA ILE A 107 19.43 -22.66 -0.79
C ILE A 107 20.75 -22.76 -1.55
N LEU A 108 21.60 -21.73 -1.46
CA LEU A 108 22.93 -21.73 -2.07
C LEU A 108 23.82 -22.85 -1.50
N ALA A 109 23.84 -23.04 -0.19
CA ALA A 109 24.58 -24.13 0.44
C ALA A 109 24.11 -25.54 0.01
N SER A 110 22.85 -25.67 -0.43
CA SER A 110 22.30 -26.93 -0.97
C SER A 110 22.58 -27.16 -2.46
N ALA A 111 23.11 -26.15 -3.18
CA ALA A 111 23.38 -26.22 -4.61
C ALA A 111 24.88 -26.42 -4.87
N SER A 112 25.29 -27.68 -5.09
CA SER A 112 26.70 -28.09 -5.25
C SER A 112 27.43 -27.48 -6.46
N ASP A 113 26.71 -26.86 -7.37
CA ASP A 113 27.21 -26.25 -8.61
C ASP A 113 27.08 -24.71 -8.65
N LEU A 114 26.75 -24.10 -7.49
CA LEU A 114 26.76 -22.66 -7.28
C LEU A 114 27.75 -22.30 -6.17
N ARG A 115 28.56 -21.26 -6.40
CA ARG A 115 29.48 -20.72 -5.38
C ARG A 115 29.28 -19.22 -5.20
N MET A 116 29.60 -18.71 -4.02
CA MET A 116 29.83 -17.28 -3.87
C MET A 116 31.11 -16.88 -4.61
N VAL A 117 31.08 -15.69 -5.22
CA VAL A 117 32.24 -15.04 -5.85
C VAL A 117 32.58 -13.76 -5.09
N THR A 118 33.83 -13.34 -5.16
CA THR A 118 34.36 -12.19 -4.43
C THR A 118 34.10 -10.90 -5.22
N LEU A 119 33.75 -9.81 -4.53
CA LEU A 119 33.44 -8.49 -5.14
C LEU A 119 34.54 -7.92 -6.08
N ASN A 120 35.77 -8.42 -5.99
CA ASN A 120 36.87 -8.03 -6.88
C ASN A 120 36.82 -8.73 -8.25
N GLU A 121 36.18 -9.90 -8.36
CA GLU A 121 36.07 -10.67 -9.61
C GLU A 121 35.08 -9.98 -10.59
N ILE A 122 34.03 -9.34 -10.08
CA ILE A 122 32.96 -8.69 -10.87
C ILE A 122 33.37 -7.29 -11.40
N ARG A 123 34.43 -6.67 -10.89
CA ARG A 123 34.78 -5.26 -11.18
C ARG A 123 35.51 -5.01 -12.50
N MET A 124 35.89 -6.05 -13.25
CA MET A 124 36.73 -5.93 -14.44
C MET A 124 35.96 -5.79 -15.76
N GLU A 125 35.00 -4.85 -15.90
CA GLU A 125 34.47 -4.52 -17.24
C GLU A 125 33.76 -3.14 -17.44
N ASP A 126 34.03 -2.10 -16.64
CA ASP A 126 33.57 -0.71 -16.98
C ASP A 126 34.69 0.35 -16.86
N PRO A 127 35.21 0.88 -17.99
CA PRO A 127 36.27 1.90 -17.99
C PRO A 127 35.81 3.35 -17.75
N ARG A 128 34.53 3.65 -17.41
CA ARG A 128 33.99 5.03 -17.48
C ARG A 128 33.40 5.63 -16.19
N VAL A 129 33.99 5.34 -15.03
CA VAL A 129 33.71 6.12 -13.80
C VAL A 129 34.99 6.76 -13.26
N SER A 130 35.36 7.90 -13.85
CA SER A 130 36.37 8.80 -13.29
C SER A 130 35.85 9.48 -12.01
N GLU A 131 36.64 9.36 -10.94
CA GLU A 131 36.69 10.29 -9.80
C GLU A 131 35.35 10.82 -9.26
N ARG A 132 34.68 10.01 -8.43
CA ARG A 132 33.83 10.54 -7.35
C ARG A 132 34.17 9.91 -6.01
N THR A 133 34.35 10.78 -5.03
CA THR A 133 34.89 10.58 -3.69
C THR A 133 34.47 9.26 -3.02
N ILE A 134 35.46 8.47 -2.60
CA ILE A 134 35.26 7.35 -1.69
C ILE A 134 34.84 7.92 -0.33
N VAL A 135 33.54 7.91 -0.02
CA VAL A 135 33.05 8.19 1.33
C VAL A 135 33.30 6.94 2.19
N PRO A 136 33.93 7.04 3.37
CA PRO A 136 34.28 5.86 4.17
C PRO A 136 33.06 5.06 4.61
N ARG A 137 33.23 3.73 4.68
CA ARG A 137 32.26 2.82 5.31
C ARG A 137 31.91 3.30 6.72
N ARG A 138 30.69 3.79 6.93
CA ARG A 138 30.02 3.56 8.22
C ARG A 138 29.53 2.13 8.24
N GLN A 139 30.11 1.30 9.10
CA GLN A 139 29.43 0.12 9.59
C GLN A 139 28.21 0.62 10.37
N ILE A 140 27.05 0.68 9.73
CA ILE A 140 25.79 0.87 10.43
C ILE A 140 25.46 -0.49 11.06
N THR A 141 25.96 -0.67 12.28
CA THR A 141 25.43 -1.65 13.21
C THR A 141 23.93 -1.39 13.35
N ARG A 142 23.10 -2.37 12.97
CA ARG A 142 21.65 -2.28 13.08
C ARG A 142 21.22 -2.20 14.56
N SER A 143 21.01 -1.00 15.06
CA SER A 143 19.78 -0.69 15.80
C SER A 143 18.72 -0.35 14.73
N GLY A 144 17.57 -0.99 14.62
CA GLY A 144 16.80 -1.63 15.68
C GLY A 144 15.54 -0.79 15.90
N LYS A 145 14.46 -1.18 15.21
CA LYS A 145 13.04 -0.75 15.37
C LYS A 145 12.59 0.69 15.06
N ASP A 146 13.37 1.73 15.32
CA ASP A 146 12.74 3.05 15.52
C ASP A 146 12.53 3.90 14.25
N THR A 147 11.38 3.69 13.59
CA THR A 147 10.69 4.80 12.90
C THR A 147 9.84 5.54 13.93
N ILE A 148 9.66 6.86 13.79
CA ILE A 148 8.75 7.65 14.65
C ILE A 148 7.27 7.23 14.54
N TYR A 149 6.94 6.22 13.74
CA TYR A 149 5.58 5.71 13.56
C TYR A 149 5.41 4.27 14.06
N ALA A 150 6.48 3.58 14.45
CA ALA A 150 6.43 2.17 14.87
C ALA A 150 5.53 2.00 16.10
N HIS A 151 5.67 2.87 17.10
CA HIS A 151 4.83 2.88 18.30
C HIS A 151 3.34 3.14 17.98
N LEU A 152 3.02 3.95 16.96
CA LEU A 152 1.63 4.15 16.52
C LEU A 152 1.05 2.91 15.84
N LEU A 153 1.84 2.24 15.00
CA LEU A 153 1.40 1.03 14.30
C LEU A 153 1.15 -0.12 15.30
N ASP A 154 2.11 -0.38 16.18
CA ASP A 154 2.01 -1.41 17.22
C ASP A 154 0.87 -1.05 18.19
N GLY A 155 0.84 0.18 18.70
CA GLY A 155 -0.20 0.66 19.63
C GLY A 155 -1.62 0.60 19.06
N PHE A 156 -1.82 0.84 17.76
CA PHE A 156 -3.12 0.66 17.11
C PHE A 156 -3.58 -0.81 17.11
N THR A 157 -2.65 -1.74 16.82
CA THR A 157 -2.97 -3.18 16.85
C THR A 157 -3.26 -3.68 18.26
N GLU A 158 -2.56 -3.16 19.27
CA GLU A 158 -2.76 -3.50 20.68
C GLU A 158 -4.08 -2.93 21.23
N LEU A 159 -4.32 -1.62 21.07
CA LEU A 159 -5.52 -0.94 21.58
C LEU A 159 -6.82 -1.52 21.02
N LEU A 160 -6.84 -1.90 19.74
CA LEU A 160 -8.01 -2.51 19.09
C LEU A 160 -8.02 -4.04 19.18
N ASN A 161 -6.97 -4.68 19.70
CA ASN A 161 -6.79 -6.13 19.76
C ASN A 161 -6.99 -6.82 18.38
N VAL A 162 -6.32 -6.28 17.36
CA VAL A 162 -6.41 -6.74 15.95
C VAL A 162 -5.03 -7.02 15.38
N LYS A 163 -4.94 -7.90 14.37
CA LYS A 163 -3.67 -8.17 13.68
C LYS A 163 -3.16 -7.01 12.83
N GLY A 164 -4.03 -6.05 12.50
CA GLY A 164 -3.77 -5.03 11.51
C GLY A 164 -3.78 -5.58 10.07
N ARG A 165 -4.26 -4.77 9.13
CA ARG A 165 -4.15 -5.00 7.69
C ARG A 165 -3.49 -3.79 7.03
N PRO A 166 -2.27 -3.91 6.49
CA PRO A 166 -1.58 -2.76 5.90
C PRO A 166 -2.28 -2.28 4.62
N PHE A 167 -2.29 -0.95 4.44
CA PHE A 167 -2.73 -0.26 3.24
C PHE A 167 -1.79 0.89 2.87
N GLY A 168 -1.83 1.32 1.62
CA GLY A 168 -1.01 2.42 1.11
C GLY A 168 -1.01 2.47 -0.42
N GLN A 169 -0.39 3.50 -0.99
CA GLN A 169 -0.21 3.62 -2.44
C GLN A 169 1.14 4.27 -2.79
N LEU A 170 2.13 3.48 -3.19
CA LEU A 170 3.20 3.79 -4.17
C LEU A 170 3.45 5.26 -4.60
N ASN A 171 2.45 5.93 -5.21
CA ASN A 171 2.55 7.27 -5.80
C ASN A 171 1.88 8.38 -4.97
N LYS A 172 1.45 8.08 -3.74
CA LYS A 172 0.96 9.03 -2.74
C LYS A 172 1.79 8.81 -1.47
N PRO A 173 2.26 9.86 -0.78
CA PRO A 173 3.14 9.70 0.39
C PRO A 173 2.38 9.25 1.63
N THR A 174 1.50 8.24 1.52
CA THR A 174 0.63 7.80 2.62
C THR A 174 0.52 6.27 2.68
N PHE A 175 0.77 5.73 3.86
CA PHE A 175 0.53 4.33 4.22
C PHE A 175 -0.28 4.25 5.52
N GLY A 176 -0.61 3.05 5.97
CA GLY A 176 -1.39 2.85 7.18
C GLY A 176 -1.73 1.39 7.45
N ILE A 177 -2.53 1.18 8.49
CA ILE A 177 -3.10 -0.12 8.87
C ILE A 177 -4.59 0.05 9.19
N SER A 178 -5.40 -0.92 8.82
CA SER A 178 -6.80 -1.03 9.24
C SER A 178 -7.01 -2.19 10.20
N ASP A 179 -8.11 -2.18 10.94
CA ASP A 179 -8.55 -3.32 11.76
C ASP A 179 -8.92 -4.57 10.92
N GLY A 180 -9.35 -4.36 9.68
CA GLY A 180 -9.72 -5.39 8.73
C GLY A 180 -11.19 -5.83 8.78
N HIS A 181 -12.07 -5.12 9.51
CA HIS A 181 -13.50 -5.44 9.59
C HIS A 181 -14.20 -5.31 8.21
N GLU A 182 -15.31 -6.02 8.02
CA GLU A 182 -16.20 -5.79 6.86
C GLU A 182 -17.21 -4.69 7.18
N GLY A 183 -17.40 -3.74 6.27
CA GLY A 183 -18.25 -2.57 6.52
C GLY A 183 -17.46 -1.40 7.12
N VAL A 184 -17.78 -1.05 8.37
CA VAL A 184 -17.12 0.05 9.11
C VAL A 184 -15.81 -0.44 9.70
N GLN A 185 -14.77 0.35 9.55
CA GLN A 185 -13.38 0.00 9.90
C GLN A 185 -12.71 1.14 10.66
N TRP A 186 -11.86 0.78 11.62
CA TRP A 186 -10.81 1.67 12.09
C TRP A 186 -9.60 1.64 11.15
N ASN A 187 -9.08 2.82 10.83
CA ASN A 187 -7.85 3.01 10.06
C ASN A 187 -6.89 3.96 10.80
N LEU A 188 -5.61 3.60 10.90
CA LEU A 188 -4.51 4.54 11.16
C LEU A 188 -3.81 4.84 9.83
N LYS A 189 -3.66 6.13 9.50
CA LYS A 189 -3.01 6.62 8.27
C LYS A 189 -1.86 7.57 8.61
N ILE A 190 -0.70 7.31 8.03
CA ILE A 190 0.54 8.08 8.21
C ILE A 190 0.92 8.73 6.88
N ARG A 191 1.47 9.95 6.94
CA ARG A 191 2.05 10.69 5.82
C ARG A 191 3.45 11.19 6.20
N PRO A 192 4.54 10.49 5.79
CA PRO A 192 5.89 10.83 6.20
C PRO A 192 6.37 12.21 5.75
N ASP A 193 6.03 12.61 4.52
CA ASP A 193 6.46 13.90 3.93
C ASP A 193 6.05 15.11 4.78
N ASP A 194 4.83 15.08 5.33
CA ASP A 194 4.29 16.13 6.19
C ASP A 194 4.54 15.85 7.69
N GLN A 195 5.14 14.70 8.03
CA GLN A 195 5.24 14.15 9.38
C GLN A 195 3.91 14.12 10.15
N THR A 196 2.83 13.67 9.49
CA THR A 196 1.49 13.61 10.12
C THR A 196 0.96 12.18 10.23
N ALA A 197 0.24 11.90 11.32
CA ALA A 197 -0.61 10.72 11.46
C ALA A 197 -2.06 11.13 11.72
N ARG A 198 -3.01 10.29 11.34
CA ARG A 198 -4.44 10.44 11.62
C ARG A 198 -5.05 9.07 11.86
N VAL A 199 -5.88 8.94 12.89
CA VAL A 199 -6.77 7.78 13.07
C VAL A 199 -8.17 8.16 12.59
N GLY A 200 -8.92 7.20 12.07
CA GLY A 200 -10.20 7.48 11.42
C GLY A 200 -11.15 6.30 11.31
N VAL A 201 -12.42 6.65 11.16
CA VAL A 201 -13.52 5.74 10.82
C VAL A 201 -13.68 5.72 9.30
N ASN A 202 -13.73 4.52 8.74
CA ASN A 202 -13.68 4.27 7.30
C ASN A 202 -14.85 3.36 6.89
N LEU A 203 -15.56 3.72 5.83
CA LEU A 203 -16.60 2.89 5.23
C LEU A 203 -16.53 2.98 3.70
N GLU A 204 -16.05 1.89 3.09
CA GLU A 204 -15.88 1.81 1.64
C GLU A 204 -17.16 1.36 0.92
N GLY A 205 -17.36 1.80 -0.32
CA GLY A 205 -18.34 1.25 -1.25
C GLY A 205 -17.94 -0.11 -1.86
N LEU A 206 -17.48 -1.01 -1.00
CA LEU A 206 -17.03 -2.36 -1.32
C LEU A 206 -18.13 -3.42 -1.16
N ALA A 207 -17.82 -4.62 -1.63
CA ALA A 207 -18.76 -5.72 -1.76
C ALA A 207 -18.96 -6.53 -0.47
N TYR A 208 -19.60 -5.91 0.52
CA TYR A 208 -19.98 -6.54 1.79
C TYR A 208 -21.44 -7.02 1.77
N ARG A 209 -21.78 -7.91 2.71
CA ARG A 209 -23.17 -8.33 2.96
C ARG A 209 -24.05 -7.11 3.26
N GLY A 210 -25.15 -6.95 2.54
CA GLY A 210 -26.13 -5.87 2.77
C GLY A 210 -25.78 -4.49 2.21
N TRP A 211 -24.57 -4.29 1.67
CA TRP A 211 -24.08 -2.98 1.18
C TRP A 211 -24.13 -1.87 2.26
N PRO A 212 -23.34 -1.96 3.35
CA PRO A 212 -23.50 -1.12 4.54
C PRO A 212 -23.45 0.40 4.28
N ILE A 213 -22.67 0.85 3.28
CA ILE A 213 -22.66 2.26 2.87
C ILE A 213 -24.02 2.74 2.32
N ALA A 214 -24.77 1.88 1.62
CA ALA A 214 -26.11 2.22 1.14
C ALA A 214 -27.13 2.28 2.29
N ALA A 215 -26.97 1.42 3.30
CA ALA A 215 -27.79 1.48 4.51
C ALA A 215 -27.54 2.78 5.28
N LEU A 216 -26.28 3.16 5.51
CA LEU A 216 -25.91 4.42 6.17
C LEU A 216 -26.48 5.63 5.43
N ILE A 217 -26.28 5.70 4.11
CA ILE A 217 -26.76 6.83 3.29
C ILE A 217 -28.30 6.93 3.36
N LYS A 218 -29.03 5.81 3.23
CA LYS A 218 -30.50 5.81 3.33
C LYS A 218 -30.98 6.17 4.72
N SER A 219 -30.32 5.67 5.77
CA SER A 219 -30.68 5.96 7.16
C SER A 219 -30.54 7.45 7.46
N GLU A 220 -29.43 8.06 7.06
CA GLU A 220 -29.18 9.48 7.31
C GLU A 220 -30.02 10.41 6.44
N LEU A 221 -30.35 10.03 5.19
CA LEU A 221 -31.31 10.77 4.36
C LEU A 221 -32.73 10.76 4.96
N GLY A 222 -33.12 9.67 5.63
CA GLY A 222 -34.43 9.56 6.27
C GLY A 222 -34.50 10.17 7.67
N THR A 223 -33.42 10.10 8.45
CA THR A 223 -33.34 10.65 9.81
C THR A 223 -31.88 10.98 10.13
N PRO A 224 -31.39 12.19 9.79
CA PRO A 224 -29.97 12.53 9.92
C PRO A 224 -29.53 12.55 11.38
N VAL A 225 -28.57 11.71 11.77
CA VAL A 225 -28.03 11.64 13.14
C VAL A 225 -26.69 12.36 13.23
N LEU A 226 -25.81 12.27 12.22
CA LEU A 226 -24.45 12.82 12.33
C LEU A 226 -24.43 14.34 12.65
N PRO A 227 -25.20 15.22 11.97
CA PRO A 227 -25.21 16.65 12.31
C PRO A 227 -25.72 16.95 13.72
N ARG A 228 -26.52 16.04 14.33
CA ARG A 228 -27.00 16.15 15.73
C ARG A 228 -26.00 15.57 16.74
N LEU A 229 -25.14 14.65 16.31
CA LEU A 229 -24.02 14.11 17.10
C LEU A 229 -22.87 15.12 17.18
N VAL A 230 -22.54 15.80 16.08
CA VAL A 230 -21.38 16.72 15.98
C VAL A 230 -21.24 17.71 17.16
N PRO A 231 -22.29 18.41 17.65
CA PRO A 231 -22.17 19.33 18.78
C PRO A 231 -21.76 18.69 20.12
N GLN A 232 -21.91 17.37 20.24
CA GLN A 232 -21.64 16.59 21.46
C GLN A 232 -20.20 16.03 21.49
N LEU A 233 -19.49 16.10 20.36
CA LEU A 233 -18.14 15.57 20.22
C LEU A 233 -17.09 16.52 20.82
N ARG A 234 -16.13 15.93 21.56
CA ARG A 234 -14.90 16.62 22.00
C ARG A 234 -13.99 16.89 20.80
N ASP A 235 -13.22 17.98 20.87
CA ASP A 235 -12.26 18.41 19.83
C ASP A 235 -12.80 18.43 18.40
N ARG A 236 -14.12 18.58 18.20
CA ARG A 236 -14.78 18.46 16.89
C ARG A 236 -14.19 19.32 15.78
N GLN A 237 -13.56 20.45 16.13
CA GLN A 237 -12.83 21.31 15.18
C GLN A 237 -11.66 20.59 14.49
N ASN A 238 -11.00 19.64 15.17
CA ASN A 238 -9.88 18.87 14.64
C ASN A 238 -10.32 17.62 13.85
N ILE A 239 -11.61 17.28 13.88
CA ILE A 239 -12.15 16.12 13.18
C ILE A 239 -12.60 16.56 11.78
N THR A 240 -12.11 15.84 10.77
CA THR A 240 -12.38 16.07 9.35
C THR A 240 -13.23 14.96 8.76
N LEU A 241 -14.17 15.30 7.87
CA LEU A 241 -15.05 14.38 7.15
C LEU A 241 -14.86 14.56 5.66
N ARG A 242 -14.83 13.43 4.95
CA ARG A 242 -14.79 13.37 3.49
C ARG A 242 -15.65 12.23 2.98
N PHE A 243 -16.51 12.52 2.00
CA PHE A 243 -17.13 11.52 1.15
C PHE A 243 -16.49 11.58 -0.23
N ALA A 244 -15.93 10.48 -0.70
CA ALA A 244 -15.28 10.38 -1.99
C ALA A 244 -16.11 9.57 -3.00
N ARG A 245 -15.95 9.91 -4.28
CA ARG A 245 -16.37 9.13 -5.46
C ARG A 245 -15.18 8.30 -5.93
N ASP A 246 -15.10 7.06 -5.45
CA ASP A 246 -14.12 6.11 -5.93
C ASP A 246 -14.53 5.62 -7.33
N ALA A 247 -13.80 5.99 -8.37
CA ALA A 247 -13.90 5.38 -9.69
C ALA A 247 -13.13 4.05 -9.73
N TRP A 248 -13.67 3.02 -10.37
CA TRP A 248 -13.11 1.67 -10.37
C TRP A 248 -12.63 1.20 -11.74
N GLN A 249 -11.39 0.71 -11.78
CA GLN A 249 -10.82 -0.02 -12.91
C GLN A 249 -10.27 -1.35 -12.41
N ALA A 250 -11.09 -2.40 -12.48
CA ALA A 250 -10.86 -3.68 -11.82
C ALA A 250 -10.62 -3.49 -10.30
N THR A 251 -9.40 -3.71 -9.81
CA THR A 251 -9.02 -3.50 -8.41
C THR A 251 -8.40 -2.13 -8.12
N ALA A 252 -8.14 -1.32 -9.15
CA ALA A 252 -7.53 0.01 -9.02
C ALA A 252 -8.59 1.11 -8.88
N ARG A 253 -8.24 2.17 -8.14
CA ARG A 253 -9.04 3.39 -7.99
C ARG A 253 -8.26 4.61 -8.53
N PRO A 254 -8.35 4.96 -9.82
CA PRO A 254 -7.68 6.14 -10.36
C PRO A 254 -8.30 7.43 -9.79
N SER A 255 -7.48 8.46 -9.61
CA SER A 255 -7.98 9.80 -9.22
C SER A 255 -8.73 10.46 -10.38
N ILE A 256 -9.81 11.15 -10.01
CA ILE A 256 -10.73 11.85 -10.93
C ILE A 256 -10.93 13.30 -10.45
N LEU A 257 -11.39 14.19 -11.32
CA LEU A 257 -11.68 15.58 -10.91
C LEU A 257 -12.89 15.64 -9.97
N GLU A 258 -13.86 14.74 -10.16
CA GLU A 258 -15.10 14.67 -9.40
C GLU A 258 -14.94 13.82 -8.11
N GLU A 259 -13.74 13.74 -7.54
CA GLU A 259 -13.40 12.81 -6.43
C GLU A 259 -14.12 13.17 -5.12
N ASN A 260 -14.37 14.45 -4.83
CA ASN A 260 -14.98 14.90 -3.58
C ASN A 260 -16.47 15.19 -3.74
N LEU A 261 -17.32 14.47 -3.00
CA LEU A 261 -18.76 14.73 -2.96
C LEU A 261 -19.06 15.92 -2.04
N GLY A 262 -19.92 16.84 -2.48
CA GLY A 262 -20.00 18.18 -1.89
C GLY A 262 -18.76 19.05 -2.15
N GLY A 263 -17.83 18.61 -3.01
CA GLY A 263 -16.71 19.40 -3.53
C GLY A 263 -15.41 19.39 -2.72
N ARG A 264 -15.40 19.07 -1.41
CA ARG A 264 -14.18 19.10 -0.58
C ARG A 264 -14.19 18.18 0.64
N GLU A 265 -13.09 18.21 1.41
CA GLU A 265 -13.03 17.77 2.81
C GLU A 265 -13.55 18.91 3.73
N PHE A 266 -14.21 18.53 4.83
CA PHE A 266 -14.86 19.46 5.77
C PHE A 266 -14.39 19.20 7.19
N HIS A 267 -14.28 20.24 8.01
CA HIS A 267 -14.25 20.06 9.47
C HIS A 267 -15.67 19.78 9.97
N LEU A 268 -15.86 18.88 10.93
CA LEU A 268 -17.20 18.48 11.38
C LEU A 268 -18.14 19.65 11.77
N PRO A 269 -17.68 20.75 12.39
CA PRO A 269 -18.54 21.88 12.73
C PRO A 269 -19.11 22.64 11.52
N GLU A 270 -18.58 22.43 10.33
CA GLU A 270 -19.13 22.97 9.07
C GLU A 270 -20.34 22.16 8.57
N LEU A 271 -20.58 20.97 9.11
CA LEU A 271 -21.60 20.03 8.63
C LEU A 271 -23.02 20.44 9.05
N THR A 272 -23.65 21.31 8.25
CA THR A 272 -25.07 21.63 8.36
C THR A 272 -25.95 20.48 7.85
N GLY A 273 -27.24 20.49 8.20
CA GLY A 273 -28.21 19.50 7.69
C GLY A 273 -28.32 19.52 6.16
N ASP A 274 -28.36 20.70 5.55
CA ASP A 274 -28.48 20.86 4.10
C ASP A 274 -27.21 20.40 3.35
N LEU A 275 -26.03 20.71 3.90
CA LEU A 275 -24.76 20.23 3.37
C LEU A 275 -24.68 18.70 3.45
N TRP A 276 -25.07 18.12 4.58
CA TRP A 276 -25.09 16.67 4.75
C TRP A 276 -26.07 15.99 3.78
N HIS A 277 -27.28 16.53 3.64
CA HIS A 277 -28.27 16.04 2.68
C HIS A 277 -27.75 16.09 1.22
N THR A 278 -27.03 17.16 0.87
CA THR A 278 -26.40 17.32 -0.45
C THR A 278 -25.34 16.24 -0.70
N ILE A 279 -24.38 16.09 0.22
CA ILE A 279 -23.32 15.08 0.15
C ILE A 279 -23.91 13.66 0.02
N LEU A 280 -24.92 13.34 0.84
CA LEU A 280 -25.57 12.03 0.83
C LEU A 280 -26.37 11.77 -0.45
N THR A 281 -26.98 12.79 -1.04
CA THR A 281 -27.70 12.68 -2.32
C THR A 281 -26.73 12.39 -3.46
N GLU A 282 -25.59 13.06 -3.52
CA GLU A 282 -24.51 12.74 -4.47
C GLU A 282 -23.94 11.33 -4.24
N ALA A 283 -23.73 10.94 -2.98
CA ALA A 283 -23.22 9.62 -2.61
C ALA A 283 -24.18 8.49 -2.99
N LEU A 284 -25.49 8.69 -2.79
CA LEU A 284 -26.53 7.77 -3.23
C LEU A 284 -26.55 7.64 -4.77
N GLY A 285 -26.29 8.73 -5.49
CA GLY A 285 -26.14 8.74 -6.95
C GLY A 285 -24.98 7.87 -7.46
N CYS A 286 -23.96 7.61 -6.64
CA CYS A 286 -22.85 6.70 -6.95
C CYS A 286 -23.21 5.21 -6.79
N LEU A 287 -24.45 4.88 -6.39
CA LEU A 287 -24.93 3.51 -6.19
C LEU A 287 -26.00 3.11 -7.22
N ASN A 288 -26.10 1.81 -7.51
CA ASN A 288 -26.98 1.28 -8.56
C ASN A 288 -28.46 1.38 -8.17
N LYS A 289 -29.14 2.45 -8.58
CA LYS A 289 -30.57 2.70 -8.30
C LYS A 289 -31.50 1.53 -8.71
N GLU A 290 -31.27 0.93 -9.87
CA GLU A 290 -32.08 -0.19 -10.40
C GLU A 290 -32.03 -1.42 -9.47
N ARG A 291 -30.89 -1.63 -8.81
CA ARG A 291 -30.68 -2.69 -7.82
C ARG A 291 -30.98 -2.24 -6.38
N ASN A 292 -31.89 -1.28 -6.18
CA ASN A 292 -32.18 -0.67 -4.88
C ASN A 292 -30.90 -0.17 -4.16
N TYR A 293 -29.99 0.43 -4.93
CA TYR A 293 -28.70 0.95 -4.47
C TYR A 293 -27.71 -0.12 -3.97
N LEU A 294 -27.95 -1.41 -4.29
CA LEU A 294 -27.05 -2.53 -4.02
C LEU A 294 -26.11 -2.75 -5.22
N GLY A 295 -24.94 -2.13 -5.17
CA GLY A 295 -23.92 -2.18 -6.23
C GLY A 295 -23.49 -0.79 -6.71
N ARG A 296 -22.51 -0.77 -7.60
CA ARG A 296 -21.91 0.45 -8.17
C ARG A 296 -22.78 1.05 -9.28
N ALA A 297 -22.91 2.37 -9.30
CA ALA A 297 -23.43 3.07 -10.47
C ALA A 297 -22.37 3.12 -11.59
N ARG A 298 -22.80 3.44 -12.81
CA ARG A 298 -21.89 3.85 -13.89
C ARG A 298 -22.07 5.35 -14.11
N GLN A 299 -20.98 6.11 -14.04
CA GLN A 299 -20.98 7.56 -14.24
C GLN A 299 -19.84 7.96 -15.18
N THR A 300 -20.02 9.07 -15.90
CA THR A 300 -18.93 9.74 -16.58
C THR A 300 -18.07 10.44 -15.53
N VAL A 301 -16.78 10.16 -15.52
CA VAL A 301 -15.77 10.74 -14.62
C VAL A 301 -14.56 11.19 -15.43
N THR A 302 -13.86 12.22 -14.96
CA THR A 302 -12.74 12.83 -15.69
C THR A 302 -11.42 12.46 -15.01
N LEU A 303 -10.62 11.63 -15.67
CA LEU A 303 -9.36 11.11 -15.14
C LEU A 303 -8.30 12.21 -14.96
N VAL A 304 -7.71 12.28 -13.77
CA VAL A 304 -6.54 13.13 -13.50
C VAL A 304 -5.31 12.47 -14.11
N ARG A 305 -4.69 13.14 -15.08
CA ARG A 305 -3.46 12.68 -15.75
C ARG A 305 -2.23 13.43 -15.24
N LYS A 306 -1.03 12.92 -15.58
CA LYS A 306 0.23 13.63 -15.35
C LYS A 306 0.24 14.96 -16.12
N ALA A 307 0.96 15.95 -15.60
CA ALA A 307 1.03 17.30 -16.16
C ALA A 307 1.38 17.29 -17.67
N GLY A 308 0.67 18.10 -18.45
CA GLY A 308 0.82 18.20 -19.91
C GLY A 308 -0.04 17.24 -20.74
N LEU A 309 -0.95 16.47 -20.13
CA LEU A 309 -1.95 15.67 -20.83
C LEU A 309 -3.36 16.18 -20.52
N GLU A 310 -4.16 16.41 -21.56
CA GLU A 310 -5.57 16.81 -21.42
C GLU A 310 -6.39 15.81 -20.59
N PRO A 311 -7.30 16.30 -19.72
CA PRO A 311 -8.19 15.44 -18.95
C PRO A 311 -9.05 14.56 -19.86
N GLU A 312 -9.26 13.30 -19.47
CA GLU A 312 -10.03 12.35 -20.27
C GLU A 312 -11.28 11.90 -19.52
N SER A 313 -12.46 12.22 -20.05
CA SER A 313 -13.73 11.72 -19.53
C SER A 313 -14.00 10.28 -19.98
N ARG A 314 -14.36 9.40 -19.04
CA ARG A 314 -14.72 8.00 -19.31
C ARG A 314 -15.93 7.57 -18.47
N ILE A 315 -16.72 6.64 -18.98
CA ILE A 315 -17.78 5.97 -18.19
C ILE A 315 -17.13 4.86 -17.36
N MET A 316 -17.13 5.01 -16.04
CA MET A 316 -16.56 4.04 -15.10
C MET A 316 -17.61 3.56 -14.10
N GLU A 317 -17.37 2.39 -13.50
CA GLU A 317 -18.06 2.06 -12.24
C GLU A 317 -17.60 3.02 -11.15
N VAL A 318 -18.53 3.53 -10.35
CA VAL A 318 -18.22 4.39 -9.20
C VAL A 318 -18.82 3.82 -7.92
N SER A 319 -18.24 4.15 -6.78
CA SER A 319 -18.86 3.94 -5.49
C SER A 319 -18.62 5.12 -4.56
N PRO A 320 -19.55 5.39 -3.62
CA PRO A 320 -19.24 6.28 -2.53
C PRO A 320 -18.19 5.66 -1.58
N HIS A 321 -17.53 6.50 -0.77
CA HIS A 321 -16.56 6.09 0.24
C HIS A 321 -16.53 7.17 1.34
N LEU A 322 -16.89 6.83 2.57
CA LEU A 322 -16.88 7.75 3.72
C LEU A 322 -15.60 7.55 4.54
N THR A 323 -14.91 8.64 4.84
CA THR A 323 -13.81 8.65 5.81
C THR A 323 -13.93 9.83 6.77
N ILE A 324 -13.74 9.60 8.06
CA ILE A 324 -13.75 10.63 9.10
C ILE A 324 -12.48 10.49 9.95
N TRP A 325 -11.65 11.53 10.03
CA TRP A 325 -10.30 11.48 10.60
C TRP A 325 -10.09 12.50 11.71
N THR A 326 -9.34 12.12 12.73
CA THR A 326 -8.75 13.03 13.74
C THR A 326 -7.22 12.91 13.71
N PRO A 327 -6.45 14.00 13.89
CA PRO A 327 -4.99 13.94 13.92
C PRO A 327 -4.45 13.16 15.14
N VAL A 328 -3.27 12.59 14.96
CA VAL A 328 -2.42 12.01 16.00
C VAL A 328 -1.01 12.58 15.79
N ASP A 329 -0.36 13.02 16.87
CA ASP A 329 1.00 13.59 16.82
C ASP A 329 2.04 12.45 16.85
N PRO A 330 2.77 12.17 15.74
CA PRO A 330 3.73 11.08 15.69
C PRO A 330 5.06 11.40 16.40
N SER A 331 5.24 12.64 16.89
CA SER A 331 6.41 12.98 17.71
C SER A 331 6.21 12.64 19.19
N ARG A 332 4.96 12.37 19.60
CA ARG A 332 4.61 11.96 20.96
C ARG A 332 4.60 10.44 21.04
N ASP A 333 5.65 9.88 21.59
CA ASP A 333 5.77 8.46 21.93
C ASP A 333 4.87 8.11 23.13
N SER A 334 3.55 8.20 22.94
CA SER A 334 2.56 7.71 23.90
C SER A 334 1.36 7.08 23.20
N VAL A 335 1.10 5.81 23.57
CA VAL A 335 -0.13 5.08 23.21
C VAL A 335 -1.37 5.84 23.69
N ASP A 336 -1.24 6.66 24.74
CA ASP A 336 -2.29 7.52 25.30
C ASP A 336 -2.89 8.53 24.30
N GLU A 337 -2.09 9.15 23.42
CA GLU A 337 -2.62 10.10 22.42
C GLU A 337 -3.43 9.34 21.35
N LEU A 338 -2.97 8.15 20.96
CA LEU A 338 -3.69 7.28 20.03
C LEU A 338 -4.98 6.73 20.64
N SER A 339 -4.96 6.30 21.92
CA SER A 339 -6.17 5.91 22.67
C SER A 339 -7.15 7.08 22.75
N SER A 340 -6.68 8.26 23.14
CA SER A 340 -7.49 9.49 23.19
C SER A 340 -8.08 9.85 21.82
N ALA A 341 -7.36 9.59 20.74
CA ALA A 341 -7.83 9.81 19.37
C ALA A 341 -8.90 8.79 18.94
N ILE A 342 -8.76 7.52 19.33
CA ILE A 342 -9.78 6.47 19.14
C ILE A 342 -11.04 6.81 19.97
N GLU A 343 -10.89 7.14 21.25
CA GLU A 343 -11.99 7.54 22.14
C GLU A 343 -12.76 8.75 21.63
N ARG A 344 -12.07 9.77 21.07
CA ARG A 344 -12.70 10.94 20.43
C ARG A 344 -13.59 10.56 19.24
N LEU A 345 -13.23 9.52 18.50
CA LEU A 345 -13.96 9.04 17.33
C LEU A 345 -14.95 7.90 17.64
N LEU A 346 -14.90 7.27 18.80
CA LEU A 346 -15.75 6.13 19.15
C LEU A 346 -17.26 6.42 18.98
N PRO A 347 -17.81 7.60 19.36
CA PRO A 347 -19.22 7.90 19.09
C PRO A 347 -19.57 7.98 17.59
N ILE A 348 -18.59 8.34 16.74
CA ILE A 348 -18.74 8.34 15.28
C ILE A 348 -18.67 6.91 14.73
N HIS A 349 -17.75 6.09 15.24
CA HIS A 349 -17.68 4.68 14.88
C HIS A 349 -19.00 3.97 15.19
N ASP A 350 -19.52 4.13 16.41
CA ASP A 350 -20.78 3.51 16.86
C ASP A 350 -21.98 4.02 16.05
N TRP A 351 -22.02 5.32 15.73
CA TRP A 351 -23.02 5.89 14.83
C TRP A 351 -22.94 5.23 13.43
N ALA A 352 -21.74 5.14 12.85
CA ALA A 352 -21.55 4.60 11.50
C ALA A 352 -21.92 3.11 11.44
N SER A 353 -21.50 2.31 12.41
CA SER A 353 -21.83 0.88 12.49
C SER A 353 -23.34 0.69 12.63
N LYS A 354 -23.97 1.39 13.57
CA LYS A 354 -25.42 1.35 13.76
C LYS A 354 -26.23 1.80 12.54
N ALA A 355 -25.82 2.88 11.86
CA ALA A 355 -26.52 3.40 10.68
C ALA A 355 -26.31 2.52 9.44
N SER A 356 -25.16 1.85 9.34
CA SER A 356 -24.81 0.95 8.23
C SER A 356 -25.28 -0.50 8.42
N GLY A 357 -25.62 -0.89 9.66
CA GLY A 357 -25.96 -2.27 10.02
C GLY A 357 -24.76 -3.22 9.98
N ALA A 358 -23.56 -2.69 10.23
CA ALA A 358 -22.30 -3.43 10.36
C ALA A 358 -22.08 -3.88 11.81
#